data_AF-G5NHA7-F1
#
_entry.id   AF-G5NHA7-F1
#
_cell.length_a   1.000
_cell.length_b   1.000
_cell.length_c   1.000
_cell.angle_alpha   90.00
_cell.angle_beta   90.00
_cell.angle_gamma   90.00
#
_symmetry.space_group_name_H-M   'P 1'
#
loop_
_entity.id
_entity.type
_entity.pdbx_description
1 polymer ?
#
loop_
_entity_poly.entity_id
_entity_poly.type
_entity_poly.pdbx_seq_one_letter_code
_entity_poly.pdbx_strand_id
1 'polypeptide(L)'
;MADEIRSILDGHLYLSRKLAGQGHYPAIDVLKSVSRVFGQVTTPTHAEQASAVRKLMTRLEELQLFIDLGEYRPGENIDNDRAMQMRDSLKAWLCQPVAQYSSFDDTLSGMNAFADQN
;
A
#
# COMPACT_ATOMS: atom_id res chain seq x y z
N MET A 1 -6.20 -23.86 10.36
CA MET A 1 -5.18 -24.06 9.29
C MET A 1 -4.48 -22.77 8.86
N ALA A 2 -5.14 -21.75 8.28
CA ALA A 2 -4.43 -20.53 7.86
C ALA A 2 -3.80 -19.74 9.04
N ASP A 3 -4.48 -19.69 10.19
CA ASP A 3 -3.97 -18.96 11.37
C ASP A 3 -2.86 -19.72 12.12
N GLU A 4 -2.88 -21.05 12.09
CA GLU A 4 -1.81 -21.88 12.66
C GLU A 4 -0.50 -21.74 11.87
N ILE A 5 -0.60 -21.63 10.54
CA ILE A 5 0.57 -21.39 9.67
C ILE A 5 1.14 -19.98 9.87
N ARG A 6 0.28 -18.96 10.08
CA ARG A 6 0.71 -17.59 10.42
C ARG A 6 1.45 -17.51 11.76
N SER A 7 1.22 -18.44 12.68
CA SER A 7 1.91 -18.47 13.97
C SER A 7 3.41 -18.77 13.81
N ILE A 8 3.76 -19.66 12.87
CA ILE A 8 5.12 -20.22 12.71
C ILE A 8 5.99 -19.41 11.73
N LEU A 9 5.39 -18.62 10.84
CA LEU A 9 6.13 -17.86 9.81
C LEU A 9 6.59 -16.47 10.29
N ASP A 10 7.72 -16.03 9.76
CA ASP A 10 8.27 -14.68 9.97
C ASP A 10 7.53 -13.58 9.18
N GLY A 11 6.49 -13.95 8.43
CA GLY A 11 5.67 -13.05 7.64
C GLY A 11 4.74 -13.79 6.68
N HIS A 12 3.87 -13.06 6.01
CA HIS A 12 3.04 -13.58 4.93
C HIS A 12 2.69 -12.48 3.93
N LEU A 13 2.59 -12.87 2.66
CA LEU A 13 1.96 -12.06 1.62
C LEU A 13 0.52 -12.54 1.42
N TYR A 14 -0.44 -11.62 1.51
CA TYR A 14 -1.85 -11.93 1.29
C TYR A 14 -2.23 -11.58 -0.15
N LEU A 15 -2.60 -12.58 -0.95
CA LEU A 15 -3.07 -12.37 -2.32
C LEU A 15 -4.59 -12.15 -2.33
N SER A 16 -5.02 -10.99 -2.83
CA SER A 16 -6.42 -10.56 -2.81
C SER A 16 -7.12 -10.86 -4.13
N ARG A 17 -8.22 -11.61 -4.07
CA ARG A 17 -9.11 -11.81 -5.23
C ARG A 17 -9.74 -10.49 -5.71
N LYS A 18 -10.00 -9.55 -4.80
CA LYS A 18 -10.52 -8.21 -5.15
C LYS A 18 -9.52 -7.45 -6.02
N LEU A 19 -8.25 -7.44 -5.64
CA LEU A 19 -7.17 -6.79 -6.41
C LEU A 19 -6.99 -7.47 -7.78
N ALA A 20 -6.95 -8.80 -7.80
CA ALA A 20 -6.86 -9.56 -9.05
C ALA A 20 -8.01 -9.24 -10.02
N GLY A 21 -9.26 -9.18 -9.53
CA GLY A 21 -10.43 -8.81 -10.34
C GLY A 21 -10.39 -7.38 -10.89
N GLN A 22 -9.57 -6.50 -10.32
CA GLN A 22 -9.34 -5.12 -10.79
C GLN A 22 -8.13 -4.98 -11.73
N GLY A 23 -7.50 -6.09 -12.12
CA GLY A 23 -6.28 -6.09 -12.92
C GLY A 23 -5.03 -5.62 -12.17
N HIS A 24 -5.06 -5.58 -10.83
CA HIS A 24 -3.91 -5.18 -10.01
C HIS A 24 -3.00 -6.39 -9.81
N TYR A 25 -1.82 -6.36 -10.45
CA TYR A 25 -0.82 -7.43 -10.38
C TYR A 25 0.57 -6.87 -10.08
N PRO A 26 1.33 -7.48 -9.15
CA PRO A 26 0.95 -8.64 -8.31
C PRO A 26 -0.19 -8.29 -7.33
N ALA A 27 -1.14 -9.20 -7.14
CA ALA A 27 -2.38 -8.94 -6.39
C ALA A 27 -2.18 -8.95 -4.85
N ILE A 28 -1.15 -8.28 -4.35
CA ILE A 28 -0.74 -8.29 -2.95
C ILE A 28 -1.53 -7.23 -2.17
N ASP A 29 -2.26 -7.67 -1.15
CA ASP A 29 -2.87 -6.78 -0.16
C ASP A 29 -1.83 -6.43 0.90
N VAL A 30 -1.20 -5.26 0.76
CA VAL A 30 -0.13 -4.79 1.65
C VAL A 30 -0.63 -4.60 3.09
N LEU A 31 -1.87 -4.16 3.27
CA LEU A 31 -2.42 -3.90 4.61
C LEU A 31 -2.74 -5.20 5.35
N LYS A 32 -3.10 -6.27 4.63
CA LYS A 32 -3.28 -7.62 5.20
C LYS A 32 -2.01 -8.46 5.24
N SER A 33 -0.93 -8.03 4.58
CA SER A 33 0.38 -8.69 4.58
C SER A 33 1.23 -8.24 5.78
N VAL A 34 2.21 -9.05 6.17
CA VAL A 34 3.10 -8.73 7.28
C VAL A 34 4.51 -9.29 7.07
N SER A 35 5.51 -8.57 7.57
CA SER A 35 6.88 -9.05 7.76
C SER A 35 7.31 -8.73 9.19
N ARG A 36 7.60 -9.75 10.00
CA ARG A 36 8.02 -9.62 11.41
C ARG A 36 9.47 -9.16 11.55
N VAL A 37 10.27 -9.41 10.52
CA VAL A 37 11.68 -9.00 10.48
C VAL A 37 11.87 -7.58 9.96
N PHE A 38 10.82 -6.94 9.40
CA PHE A 38 10.88 -5.60 8.80
C PHE A 38 11.62 -4.60 9.69
N GLY A 39 11.18 -4.44 10.94
CA GLY A 39 11.80 -3.48 11.87
C GLY A 39 13.27 -3.78 12.23
N GLN A 40 13.78 -4.97 11.95
CA GLN A 40 15.17 -5.36 12.21
C GLN A 40 16.08 -5.14 10.99
N VAL A 41 15.51 -5.04 9.78
CA VAL A 41 16.25 -4.97 8.52
C VAL A 41 16.10 -3.64 7.80
N THR A 42 15.28 -2.72 8.33
CA THR A 42 15.08 -1.38 7.77
C THR A 42 15.75 -0.30 8.60
N THR A 43 16.26 0.74 7.93
CA THR A 43 16.65 1.99 8.58
C THR A 43 15.41 2.73 9.11
N PRO A 44 15.56 3.66 10.07
CA PRO A 44 14.44 4.47 10.56
C PRO A 44 13.71 5.21 9.44
N THR A 45 14.43 5.84 8.51
CA THR A 45 13.86 6.56 7.36
C THR A 45 13.06 5.63 6.44
N HIS A 46 13.57 4.44 6.13
CA HIS A 46 12.82 3.45 5.35
C HIS A 46 11.52 3.07 6.09
N ALA A 47 11.59 2.78 7.39
CA ALA A 47 10.40 2.43 8.17
C ALA A 47 9.35 3.55 8.18
N GLU A 48 9.78 4.81 8.28
CA GLU A 48 8.91 5.99 8.21
C GLU A 48 8.23 6.14 6.85
N GLN A 49 8.99 6.01 5.75
CA GLN A 49 8.45 6.06 4.39
C GLN A 49 7.42 4.95 4.15
N ALA A 50 7.72 3.72 4.57
CA ALA A 50 6.79 2.59 4.46
C ALA A 50 5.52 2.83 5.29
N SER A 51 5.65 3.43 6.47
CA SER A 51 4.52 3.82 7.31
C SER A 51 3.64 4.88 6.63
N ALA A 52 4.25 5.89 5.98
CA ALA A 52 3.52 6.91 5.23
C ALA A 52 2.71 6.30 4.08
N VAL A 53 3.30 5.40 3.28
CA VAL A 53 2.59 4.69 2.22
C VAL A 53 1.41 3.88 2.77
N ARG A 54 1.63 3.12 3.85
CA ARG A 54 0.55 2.33 4.47
C ARG A 54 -0.59 3.22 5.00
N LYS A 55 -0.27 4.37 5.60
CA LYS A 55 -1.29 5.36 6.02
C LYS A 55 -2.09 5.87 4.83
N LEU A 56 -1.44 6.21 3.72
CA LEU A 56 -2.12 6.62 2.49
C LEU A 56 -3.04 5.51 1.96
N MET A 57 -2.57 4.26 1.93
CA MET A 57 -3.38 3.10 1.53
C MET A 57 -4.62 2.93 2.41
N THR A 58 -4.46 3.00 3.74
CA THR A 58 -5.57 2.92 4.69
C THR A 58 -6.56 4.07 4.48
N ARG A 59 -6.06 5.30 4.28
CA ARG A 59 -6.92 6.45 4.00
C ARG A 59 -7.72 6.25 2.71
N LEU A 60 -7.10 5.71 1.67
CA LEU A 60 -7.77 5.40 0.41
C LEU A 60 -8.86 4.33 0.56
N GLU A 61 -8.66 3.31 1.40
CA GLU A 61 -9.71 2.31 1.70
C GLU A 61 -10.90 2.93 2.43
N GLU A 62 -10.65 3.78 3.42
CA GLU A 62 -11.69 4.54 4.12
C GLU A 62 -12.46 5.46 3.16
N LEU A 63 -11.75 6.16 2.26
CA LEU A 63 -12.36 7.03 1.26
C LEU A 63 -13.18 6.26 0.24
N GLN A 64 -12.75 5.07 -0.16
CA GLN A 64 -13.55 4.22 -1.03
C GLN A 64 -14.89 3.87 -0.39
N LEU A 65 -14.93 3.63 0.93
CA LEU A 65 -16.19 3.41 1.65
C LEU A 65 -17.09 4.65 1.60
N PHE A 66 -16.55 5.85 1.83
CA PHE A 66 -17.31 7.09 1.72
C PHE A 66 -17.83 7.34 0.29
N ILE A 67 -17.05 7.00 -0.73
CA ILE A 67 -17.47 7.07 -2.14
C ILE A 67 -18.62 6.10 -2.41
N ASP A 68 -18.50 4.85 -1.95
CA ASP A 68 -19.50 3.82 -2.14
C ASP A 68 -20.84 4.18 -1.46
N LEU A 69 -20.79 4.93 -0.36
CA LEU A 69 -21.96 5.48 0.35
C LEU A 69 -22.48 6.80 -0.23
N GLY A 70 -21.77 7.41 -1.19
CA GLY A 70 -22.13 8.71 -1.76
C GLY A 70 -21.85 9.91 -0.84
N GLU A 71 -21.02 9.74 0.18
CA GLU A 71 -20.70 10.75 1.19
C GLU A 71 -19.44 11.56 0.87
N TYR A 72 -18.57 11.08 -0.02
CA TYR A 72 -17.36 11.81 -0.41
C TYR A 72 -17.68 13.04 -1.29
N ARG A 73 -17.20 14.22 -0.87
CA ARG A 73 -17.29 15.48 -1.62
C ARG A 73 -15.91 16.12 -1.77
N PRO A 74 -15.45 16.36 -3.02
CA PRO A 74 -14.22 17.11 -3.25
C PRO A 74 -14.28 18.51 -2.60
N GLY A 75 -13.19 18.95 -1.99
CA GLY A 75 -13.04 20.25 -1.35
C GLY A 75 -13.48 20.32 0.11
N GLU A 76 -14.10 19.27 0.65
CA GLU A 76 -14.54 19.23 2.06
C GLU A 76 -13.38 18.95 3.02
N ASN A 77 -12.40 18.16 2.58
CA ASN A 77 -11.22 17.84 3.37
C ASN A 77 -10.00 17.75 2.45
N ILE A 78 -9.03 18.64 2.69
CA ILE A 78 -7.83 18.76 1.87
C ILE A 78 -6.96 17.50 1.87
N ASP A 79 -6.93 16.77 3.00
CA ASP A 79 -6.15 15.54 3.12
C ASP A 79 -6.80 14.40 2.33
N ASN A 80 -8.14 14.37 2.27
CA ASN A 80 -8.87 13.41 1.44
C ASN A 80 -8.63 13.65 -0.04
N ASP A 81 -8.67 14.91 -0.45
CA ASP A 81 -8.45 15.28 -1.83
C ASP A 81 -7.02 14.97 -2.25
N ARG A 82 -6.03 15.25 -1.39
CA ARG A 82 -4.64 14.83 -1.59
C ARG A 82 -4.50 13.31 -1.74
N ALA A 83 -5.11 12.54 -0.83
CA ALA A 83 -5.08 11.09 -0.92
C ALA A 83 -5.68 10.59 -2.24
N MET A 84 -6.85 11.12 -2.63
CA MET A 84 -7.51 10.77 -3.89
C MET A 84 -6.68 11.10 -5.13
N GLN A 85 -5.96 12.24 -5.12
CA GLN A 85 -5.03 12.61 -6.21
C GLN A 85 -3.87 11.62 -6.34
N MET A 86 -3.42 11.02 -5.24
CA MET A 86 -2.32 10.05 -5.22
C MET A 86 -2.75 8.61 -5.52
N ARG A 87 -4.07 8.34 -5.60
CA ARG A 87 -4.61 6.99 -5.74
C ARG A 87 -4.07 6.26 -6.96
N ASP A 88 -4.09 6.93 -8.11
CA ASP A 88 -3.77 6.28 -9.38
C ASP A 88 -2.26 6.07 -9.54
N SER A 89 -1.44 7.01 -9.08
CA SER A 89 0.03 6.85 -9.05
C SER A 89 0.48 5.79 -8.05
N LEU A 90 -0.15 5.71 -6.88
CA LEU A 90 0.11 4.65 -5.91
C LEU A 90 -0.29 3.28 -6.47
N LYS A 91 -1.46 3.18 -7.10
CA LYS A 91 -1.90 1.93 -7.75
C LYS A 91 -0.91 1.50 -8.82
N ALA A 92 -0.43 2.43 -9.65
CA ALA A 92 0.54 2.15 -10.69
C ALA A 92 1.87 1.66 -10.11
N TRP A 93 2.35 2.27 -9.02
CA TRP A 93 3.59 1.88 -8.35
C TRP A 93 3.50 0.50 -7.67
N LEU A 94 2.35 0.15 -7.09
CA LEU A 94 2.10 -1.18 -6.50
C LEU A 94 1.93 -2.27 -7.56
N CYS A 95 1.60 -1.90 -8.81
CA CYS A 95 1.51 -2.85 -9.92
C CYS A 95 2.86 -3.01 -10.62
N GLN A 96 3.24 -4.25 -10.90
CA GLN A 96 4.49 -4.57 -11.57
C GLN A 96 4.26 -5.69 -12.60
N PRO A 97 4.49 -5.43 -13.90
CA PRO A 97 4.56 -6.45 -14.93
C PRO A 97 5.62 -7.52 -14.61
N VAL A 98 5.36 -8.76 -15.00
CA VAL A 98 6.26 -9.91 -14.73
C VAL A 98 7.68 -9.69 -15.27
N ALA A 99 7.82 -8.99 -16.40
CA ALA A 99 9.12 -8.70 -17.02
C ALA A 99 9.79 -7.44 -16.47
N GLN A 100 9.13 -6.66 -15.62
CA GLN A 100 9.71 -5.45 -15.04
C GLN A 100 10.56 -5.83 -13.82
N TYR A 101 11.83 -5.47 -13.84
CA TYR A 101 12.69 -5.50 -12.67
C TYR A 101 12.58 -4.17 -11.91
N SER A 102 12.65 -4.22 -10.58
CA SER A 102 12.81 -3.06 -9.71
C SER A 102 13.93 -3.38 -8.74
N SER A 103 14.99 -2.56 -8.73
CA SER A 103 16.05 -2.71 -7.73
C SER A 103 15.56 -2.27 -6.36
N PHE A 104 16.35 -2.57 -5.33
CA PHE A 104 16.07 -2.09 -3.98
C PHE A 104 16.05 -0.55 -3.94
N ASP A 105 17.03 0.10 -4.58
CA ASP A 105 17.16 1.55 -4.60
C ASP A 105 16.03 2.23 -5.42
N ASP A 106 15.61 1.62 -6.53
CA ASP A 106 14.45 2.09 -7.31
C ASP A 106 13.17 2.03 -6.47
N THR A 107 13.00 0.94 -5.71
CA THR A 107 11.84 0.73 -4.85
C THR A 107 11.81 1.74 -3.70
N LEU A 108 12.95 1.98 -3.04
CA LEU A 108 13.06 3.01 -2.01
C LEU A 108 12.77 4.41 -2.57
N SER A 109 13.32 4.73 -3.74
CA SER A 109 13.09 6.03 -4.40
C SER A 109 11.62 6.24 -4.75
N GLY A 110 10.95 5.21 -5.28
CA GLY A 110 9.52 5.25 -5.57
C GLY A 110 8.67 5.39 -4.31
N MET A 111 9.04 4.71 -3.23
CA MET A 111 8.34 4.82 -1.94
C MET A 111 8.44 6.25 -1.37
N ASN A 112 9.60 6.90 -1.50
CA ASN A 112 9.81 8.27 -1.02
C ASN A 112 8.86 9.30 -1.67
N ALA A 113 8.52 9.10 -2.95
CA ALA A 113 7.61 9.99 -3.67
C ALA A 113 6.21 10.11 -3.03
N PHE A 114 5.83 9.14 -2.19
CA PHE A 114 4.56 9.13 -1.46
C PHE A 114 4.72 9.53 0.02
N ALA A 115 5.95 9.62 0.54
CA ALA A 115 6.24 9.96 1.93
C ALA A 115 6.40 11.47 2.16
N ASP A 116 6.96 12.20 1.19
CA ASP A 116 7.36 13.62 1.29
C ASP A 116 6.20 14.65 1.26
N GLN A 117 4.94 14.23 1.38
CA GLN A 117 3.77 15.12 1.23
C GLN A 117 2.92 15.34 2.49
N ASN A 118 3.49 15.08 3.68
CA ASN A 118 2.91 15.52 4.97
C ASN A 118 3.51 16.84 5.44
#